data_AF-A0A838GV04-F1
#
_entry.id   AF-A0A838GV04-F1
#
_cell.length_a   1.000
_cell.length_b   1.000
_cell.length_c   1.000
_cell.angle_alpha   90.00
_cell.angle_beta   90.00
_cell.angle_gamma   90.00
#
_symmetry.space_group_name_H-M   'P 1'
#
loop_
_entity.id
_entity.type
_entity.pdbx_description
1 polymer ?
#
loop_
_entity_poly.entity_id
_entity_poly.type
_entity_poly.pdbx_seq_one_letter_code
_entity_poly.pdbx_strand_id
1 'polypeptide(L)'
;MSDSQPCALRAHRDGRLRYGATPPRALPPGQRRRSGASVILVVNGPNLSQLGARDPAVYGGATLAQVMAGARQEHPDVEEFTSEAEGELITRLHAAVHDGTQAVVINPGALAHYSYALRDALEILHCPKVEVHLSQTPAREAFRRTSVVSPVVDATITGVGAYGYRLAVRAALHLLADRSATRARPAPETPTSRAADPEV
;
A
#
# COMPACT_ATOMS: atom_id res chain seq x y z
N MET A 1 18.72 -37.06 47.05
CA MET A 1 19.52 -35.82 47.20
C MET A 1 20.04 -35.47 45.81
N SER A 2 19.23 -35.06 44.83
CA SER A 2 18.52 -33.77 44.68
C SER A 2 19.38 -32.54 44.96
N ASP A 3 20.46 -32.36 44.21
CA ASP A 3 21.12 -31.07 44.08
C ASP A 3 20.77 -30.44 42.73
N SER A 4 19.63 -29.76 42.75
CA SER A 4 19.26 -28.75 41.78
C SER A 4 20.03 -27.48 42.12
N GLN A 5 21.05 -27.14 41.33
CA GLN A 5 21.60 -25.78 41.32
C GLN A 5 21.06 -24.96 40.16
N PRO A 6 20.89 -23.64 40.36
CA PRO A 6 19.90 -22.85 39.64
C PRO A 6 20.43 -22.23 38.36
N CYS A 7 19.48 -21.93 37.48
CA CYS A 7 19.64 -21.13 36.28
C CYS A 7 20.27 -19.77 36.61
N ALA A 8 21.60 -19.67 36.48
CA ALA A 8 22.30 -18.41 36.60
C ALA A 8 22.13 -17.61 35.30
N LEU A 9 21.12 -16.74 35.32
CA LEU A 9 21.05 -15.56 34.47
C LEU A 9 22.41 -14.83 34.51
N ARG A 10 23.22 -14.97 33.46
CA ARG A 10 24.29 -14.02 33.19
C ARG A 10 23.67 -12.82 32.50
N ALA A 11 23.28 -11.84 33.32
CA ALA A 11 22.96 -10.51 32.86
C ALA A 11 24.23 -9.88 32.23
N HIS A 12 24.34 -9.94 30.91
CA HIS A 12 25.23 -9.04 30.19
C HIS A 12 24.67 -7.63 30.34
N ARG A 13 25.30 -6.86 31.23
CA ARG A 13 25.20 -5.40 31.32
C ARG A 13 25.72 -4.81 30.02
N ASP A 14 24.83 -4.60 29.06
CA ASP A 14 24.91 -3.49 28.12
C ASP A 14 23.53 -3.27 27.50
N GLY A 15 22.77 -2.34 28.10
CA GLY A 15 21.43 -1.94 27.71
C GLY A 15 21.42 -1.15 26.39
N ARG A 16 21.75 -1.79 25.28
CA ARG A 16 21.49 -1.27 23.92
C ARG A 16 21.01 -2.40 23.02
N LEU A 17 19.69 -2.55 22.91
CA LEU A 17 19.07 -3.29 21.83
C LEU A 17 19.45 -2.62 20.51
N ARG A 18 20.44 -3.18 19.80
CA ARG A 18 20.73 -2.79 18.43
C ARG A 18 19.65 -3.40 17.52
N TYR A 19 18.58 -2.65 17.28
CA TYR A 19 17.75 -2.90 16.10
C TYR A 19 18.60 -2.58 14.87
N GLY A 20 19.20 -3.62 14.29
CA GLY A 20 19.90 -3.55 13.01
C GLY A 20 18.92 -3.48 11.85
N ALA A 21 18.15 -2.40 11.75
CA ALA A 21 17.53 -2.03 10.48
C ALA A 21 18.58 -1.22 9.72
N THR A 22 19.21 -1.84 8.73
CA THR A 22 19.97 -1.06 7.74
C THR A 22 18.96 -0.12 7.07
N PRO A 23 19.08 1.21 7.20
CA PRO A 23 18.16 2.10 6.51
C PRO A 23 18.30 1.83 4.99
N PRO A 24 17.19 1.80 4.22
CA PRO A 24 17.31 1.73 2.78
C PRO A 24 18.20 2.89 2.33
N ARG A 25 19.22 2.55 1.54
CA ARG A 25 20.28 3.48 1.10
C ARG A 25 19.65 4.76 0.57
N ALA A 26 19.80 5.85 1.31
CA ALA A 26 19.38 7.17 0.84
C ALA A 26 20.08 7.46 -0.50
N LEU A 27 19.27 7.86 -1.49
CA LEU A 27 19.80 8.24 -2.81
C LEU A 27 20.76 9.44 -2.64
N PRO A 28 21.92 9.43 -3.31
CA PRO A 28 22.90 10.49 -3.17
C PRO A 28 22.35 11.84 -3.67
N PRO A 29 22.66 12.96 -3.00
CA PRO A 29 22.23 14.28 -3.42
C PRO A 29 22.97 14.70 -4.69
N GLY A 30 22.25 14.96 -5.78
CA GLY A 30 22.83 15.49 -7.03
C GLY A 30 22.26 14.91 -8.34
N GLN A 31 21.44 13.86 -8.29
CA GLN A 31 20.74 13.37 -9.47
C GLN A 31 19.37 14.03 -9.60
N ARG A 32 19.28 15.03 -10.47
CA ARG A 32 17.98 15.54 -10.95
C ARG A 32 17.26 14.37 -11.61
N ARG A 33 16.22 13.85 -10.95
CA ARG A 33 15.31 12.86 -11.54
C ARG A 33 14.80 13.43 -12.86
N ARG A 34 15.07 12.76 -13.98
CA ARG A 34 14.22 12.91 -15.18
C ARG A 34 12.78 12.66 -14.73
N SER A 35 11.81 13.36 -15.29
CA SER A 35 10.37 13.28 -14.97
C SER A 35 9.82 11.83 -14.89
N GLY A 36 10.07 11.15 -13.77
CA GLY A 36 9.97 9.70 -13.61
C GLY A 36 10.33 9.32 -12.15
N ALA A 37 9.52 9.79 -11.21
CA ALA A 37 9.43 9.21 -9.88
C ALA A 37 8.55 7.94 -9.97
N SER A 38 8.72 6.95 -9.08
CA SER A 38 7.82 5.81 -8.98
C SER A 38 6.39 6.33 -8.87
N VAL A 39 5.60 6.18 -9.93
CA VAL A 39 4.22 6.71 -9.94
C VAL A 39 3.38 5.89 -8.98
N ILE A 40 3.66 4.59 -8.87
CA ILE A 40 2.80 3.65 -8.15
C ILE A 40 3.65 2.77 -7.24
N LEU A 41 3.29 2.75 -5.97
CA LEU A 41 3.79 1.78 -5.00
C LEU A 41 2.77 0.64 -4.85
N VAL A 42 3.20 -0.59 -5.07
CA VAL A 42 2.42 -1.80 -4.79
C VAL A 42 2.92 -2.43 -3.49
N VAL A 43 2.06 -2.46 -2.47
CA VAL A 43 2.35 -3.01 -1.15
C VAL A 43 1.67 -4.36 -0.97
N ASN A 44 2.45 -5.39 -0.64
CA ASN A 44 1.96 -6.74 -0.39
C ASN A 44 2.22 -7.13 1.07
N GLY A 45 1.15 -7.42 1.78
CA GLY A 45 1.18 -7.88 3.16
C GLY A 45 1.48 -9.38 3.32
N PRO A 46 1.23 -9.92 4.52
CA PRO A 46 1.71 -11.24 4.92
C PRO A 46 1.19 -12.37 4.04
N ASN A 47 2.05 -13.39 3.88
CA ASN A 47 1.88 -14.63 3.12
C ASN A 47 1.80 -14.48 1.60
N LEU A 48 1.83 -13.25 1.05
CA LEU A 48 1.82 -13.06 -0.40
C LEU A 48 3.17 -13.43 -1.05
N SER A 49 4.27 -13.38 -0.28
CA SER A 49 5.56 -13.92 -0.69
C SER A 49 5.53 -15.42 -1.00
N GLN A 50 4.54 -16.14 -0.43
CA GLN A 50 4.37 -17.59 -0.55
C GLN A 50 3.44 -18.01 -1.70
N LEU A 51 3.00 -17.07 -2.54
CA LEU A 51 2.19 -17.40 -3.71
C LEU A 51 2.95 -18.34 -4.66
N GLY A 52 2.29 -19.42 -5.06
CA GLY A 52 2.88 -20.49 -5.89
C GLY A 52 3.70 -21.52 -5.12
N ALA A 53 3.87 -21.38 -3.79
CA ALA A 53 4.58 -22.38 -2.97
C ALA A 53 3.70 -23.59 -2.57
N ARG A 54 2.38 -23.47 -2.72
CA ARG A 54 1.41 -24.54 -2.44
C ARG A 54 1.04 -25.28 -3.72
N ASP A 55 0.43 -26.46 -3.56
CA ASP A 55 -0.04 -27.27 -4.69
C ASP A 55 -0.86 -26.42 -5.69
N PRO A 56 -0.33 -26.19 -6.91
CA PRO A 56 -0.99 -25.36 -7.92
C PRO A 56 -2.37 -25.89 -8.32
N ALA A 57 -2.59 -27.22 -8.21
CA ALA A 57 -3.86 -27.84 -8.55
C ALA A 57 -5.02 -27.38 -7.64
N VAL A 58 -4.70 -26.87 -6.44
CA VAL A 58 -5.67 -26.45 -5.43
C VAL A 58 -5.73 -24.92 -5.29
N TYR A 59 -4.61 -24.21 -5.44
CA TYR A 59 -4.52 -22.78 -5.08
C TYR A 59 -4.20 -21.85 -6.25
N GLY A 60 -4.08 -22.39 -7.47
CA GLY A 60 -3.59 -21.65 -8.64
C GLY A 60 -2.06 -21.51 -8.64
N GLY A 61 -1.48 -21.39 -9.85
CA GLY A 61 -0.03 -21.44 -10.03
C GLY A 61 0.70 -20.11 -10.11
N ALA A 62 0.00 -18.97 -9.98
CA ALA A 62 0.62 -17.66 -10.17
C ALA A 62 1.53 -17.31 -8.98
N THR A 63 2.80 -17.05 -9.24
CA THR A 63 3.74 -16.53 -8.24
C THR A 63 3.56 -15.02 -8.07
N LEU A 64 3.99 -14.47 -6.93
CA LEU A 64 3.98 -13.01 -6.73
C LEU A 64 4.79 -12.29 -7.83
N ALA A 65 5.92 -12.87 -8.24
CA ALA A 65 6.73 -12.34 -9.34
C ALA A 65 5.95 -12.23 -10.65
N GLN A 66 5.11 -13.22 -10.99
CA GLN A 66 4.25 -13.18 -12.18
C GLN A 66 3.12 -12.16 -12.05
N VAL A 67 2.53 -12.04 -10.86
CA VAL A 67 1.51 -11.03 -10.56
C VAL A 67 2.08 -9.63 -10.76
N MET A 68 3.27 -9.38 -10.21
CA MET A 68 3.95 -8.10 -10.30
C MET A 68 4.49 -7.80 -11.71
N ALA A 69 4.88 -8.81 -12.47
CA ALA A 69 5.17 -8.65 -13.89
C ALA A 69 3.93 -8.15 -14.66
N GLY A 70 2.75 -8.70 -14.36
CA GLY A 70 1.48 -8.22 -14.91
C GLY A 70 1.20 -6.76 -14.53
N ALA A 71 1.39 -6.38 -13.27
CA ALA A 71 1.24 -5.00 -12.83
C ALA A 71 2.17 -4.03 -13.58
N ARG A 72 3.44 -4.42 -13.78
CA ARG A 72 4.44 -3.64 -14.52
C ARG A 72 4.16 -3.53 -16.02
N GLN A 73 3.39 -4.44 -16.60
CA GLN A 73 2.90 -4.30 -17.97
C GLN A 73 1.90 -3.14 -18.12
N GLU A 74 1.19 -2.77 -17.04
CA GLU A 74 0.27 -1.64 -17.06
C GLU A 74 0.98 -0.30 -16.84
N HIS A 75 2.07 -0.31 -16.06
CA HIS A 75 2.92 0.87 -15.88
C HIS A 75 4.35 0.47 -15.47
N PRO A 76 5.39 0.92 -16.20
CA PRO A 76 6.77 0.51 -15.94
C PRO A 76 7.30 1.01 -14.58
N ASP A 77 6.84 2.18 -14.10
CA ASP A 77 7.26 2.76 -12.81
C ASP A 77 6.44 2.25 -11.62
N VAL A 78 6.12 0.96 -11.63
CA VAL A 78 5.54 0.24 -10.48
C VAL A 78 6.66 -0.25 -9.58
N GLU A 79 6.73 0.32 -8.39
CA GLU A 79 7.59 -0.13 -7.31
C GLU A 79 6.87 -1.20 -6.47
N GLU A 80 7.60 -2.22 -6.04
CA GLU A 80 7.06 -3.30 -5.21
C GLU A 80 7.66 -3.24 -3.81
N PHE A 81 6.81 -3.36 -2.79
CA PHE A 81 7.22 -3.61 -1.43
C PHE A 81 6.40 -4.74 -0.83
N THR A 82 7.08 -5.78 -0.34
CA THR A 82 6.44 -6.97 0.23
C THR A 82 7.02 -7.24 1.61
N SER A 83 6.18 -7.43 2.62
CA SER A 83 6.63 -7.80 3.97
C SER A 83 5.62 -8.66 4.72
N GLU A 84 6.15 -9.53 5.57
CA GLU A 84 5.39 -10.33 6.55
C GLU A 84 5.11 -9.55 7.84
N ALA A 85 5.80 -8.43 8.07
CA ALA A 85 5.73 -7.66 9.31
C ALA A 85 4.91 -6.37 9.12
N GLU A 86 3.87 -6.21 9.94
CA GLU A 86 2.97 -5.05 9.91
C GLU A 86 3.72 -3.71 10.07
N GLY A 87 4.67 -3.64 11.01
CA GLY A 87 5.46 -2.42 11.24
C GLY A 87 6.31 -1.99 10.05
N GLU A 88 6.80 -2.93 9.24
CA GLU A 88 7.57 -2.62 8.03
C GLU A 88 6.66 -2.06 6.93
N LEU A 89 5.45 -2.62 6.77
CA LEU A 89 4.43 -2.10 5.86
C LEU A 89 4.04 -0.66 6.24
N ILE A 90 3.78 -0.41 7.52
CA ILE A 90 3.48 0.93 8.05
C ILE A 90 4.63 1.89 7.77
N THR A 91 5.87 1.48 8.05
CA THR A 91 7.06 2.29 7.80
C THR A 91 7.20 2.64 6.32
N ARG A 92 6.92 1.69 5.42
CA ARG A 92 6.94 1.95 3.97
C ARG A 92 5.86 2.94 3.56
N LEU A 93 4.64 2.82 4.08
CA LEU A 93 3.55 3.77 3.78
C LEU A 93 3.87 5.17 4.29
N HIS A 94 4.46 5.31 5.48
CA HIS A 94 4.92 6.60 5.98
C HIS A 94 5.99 7.24 5.07
N ALA A 95 6.94 6.44 4.55
CA ALA A 95 7.92 6.92 3.60
C ALA A 95 7.28 7.40 2.27
N ALA A 96 6.19 6.74 1.83
CA ALA A 96 5.46 7.08 0.61
C ALA A 96 4.85 8.50 0.63
N VAL A 97 4.63 9.08 1.81
CA VAL A 97 4.16 10.46 1.98
C VAL A 97 5.19 11.47 1.42
N HIS A 98 6.49 11.11 1.43
CA HIS A 98 7.58 12.05 1.20
C HIS A 98 8.51 11.67 0.03
N ASP A 99 8.42 10.45 -0.48
CA ASP A 99 9.38 9.92 -1.48
C ASP A 99 8.98 10.16 -2.95
N GLY A 100 7.82 10.80 -3.18
CA GLY A 100 7.29 11.10 -4.51
C GLY A 100 6.34 10.04 -5.07
N THR A 101 5.92 9.06 -4.27
CA THR A 101 4.85 8.11 -4.61
C THR A 101 3.55 8.87 -4.96
N GLN A 102 2.98 8.59 -6.13
CA GLN A 102 1.78 9.28 -6.61
C GLN A 102 0.48 8.49 -6.47
N ALA A 103 0.56 7.17 -6.28
CA ALA A 103 -0.56 6.30 -5.97
C ALA A 103 -0.08 5.03 -5.26
N VAL A 104 -0.98 4.39 -4.50
CA VAL A 104 -0.71 3.14 -3.79
C VAL A 104 -1.72 2.08 -4.21
N VAL A 105 -1.22 0.90 -4.56
CA VAL A 105 -2.01 -0.33 -4.64
C VAL A 105 -1.60 -1.19 -3.45
N ILE A 106 -2.55 -1.71 -2.68
CA ILE A 106 -2.24 -2.51 -1.50
C ILE A 106 -3.04 -3.80 -1.48
N ASN A 107 -2.35 -4.91 -1.28
CA ASN A 107 -2.97 -6.15 -0.83
C ASN A 107 -2.53 -6.40 0.61
N PRO A 108 -3.36 -6.08 1.62
CA PRO A 108 -2.97 -6.24 3.02
C PRO A 108 -2.84 -7.72 3.45
N GLY A 109 -3.24 -8.67 2.60
CA GLY A 109 -3.37 -10.06 2.97
C GLY A 109 -4.34 -10.23 4.15
N ALA A 110 -3.92 -10.95 5.19
CA ALA A 110 -4.74 -11.13 6.38
C ALA A 110 -4.94 -9.84 7.19
N LEU A 111 -4.00 -8.88 7.11
CA LEU A 111 -4.07 -7.63 7.88
C LEU A 111 -5.29 -6.77 7.53
N ALA A 112 -5.89 -6.98 6.36
CA ALA A 112 -7.12 -6.31 5.95
C ALA A 112 -8.23 -6.45 7.00
N HIS A 113 -8.25 -7.54 7.77
CA HIS A 113 -9.37 -7.85 8.66
C HIS A 113 -9.23 -7.34 10.09
N TYR A 114 -8.04 -6.87 10.50
CA TYR A 114 -7.79 -6.55 11.90
C TYR A 114 -6.74 -5.45 12.14
N SER A 115 -5.98 -5.05 11.13
CA SER A 115 -4.93 -4.03 11.30
C SER A 115 -5.50 -2.61 11.17
N TYR A 116 -5.97 -2.07 12.29
CA TYR A 116 -6.29 -0.64 12.39
C TYR A 116 -5.03 0.23 12.29
N ALA A 117 -3.87 -0.28 12.69
CA ALA A 117 -2.61 0.45 12.54
C ALA A 117 -2.23 0.65 11.06
N LEU A 118 -2.43 -0.35 10.20
CA LEU A 118 -2.22 -0.22 8.75
C LEU A 118 -3.27 0.69 8.10
N ARG A 119 -4.53 0.60 8.56
CA ARG A 119 -5.60 1.52 8.14
C ARG A 119 -5.20 2.97 8.41
N ASP A 120 -4.75 3.29 9.61
CA ASP A 120 -4.38 4.66 9.99
C ASP A 120 -3.13 5.14 9.22
N ALA A 121 -2.19 4.24 8.94
CA ALA A 121 -1.03 4.54 8.08
C ALA A 121 -1.41 4.81 6.61
N LEU A 122 -2.54 4.28 6.12
CA LEU A 122 -3.07 4.61 4.80
C LEU A 122 -3.82 5.94 4.80
N GLU A 123 -4.47 6.30 5.91
CA GLU A 123 -5.28 7.51 6.01
C GLU A 123 -4.45 8.80 5.85
N ILE A 124 -3.17 8.77 6.23
CA ILE A 124 -2.25 9.92 6.06
C ILE A 124 -1.81 10.14 4.60
N LEU A 125 -2.03 9.17 3.70
CA LEU A 125 -1.64 9.30 2.30
C LEU A 125 -2.65 10.12 1.51
N HIS A 126 -2.20 11.20 0.88
CA HIS A 126 -3.04 12.07 0.06
C HIS A 126 -3.21 11.61 -1.39
N CYS A 127 -2.47 10.58 -1.80
CA CYS A 127 -2.57 9.98 -3.13
C CYS A 127 -3.74 8.98 -3.24
N PRO A 128 -4.16 8.62 -4.47
CA PRO A 128 -5.08 7.51 -4.71
C PRO A 128 -4.56 6.19 -4.11
N LYS A 129 -5.47 5.45 -3.49
CA LYS A 129 -5.22 4.15 -2.87
C LYS A 129 -6.21 3.13 -3.41
N VAL A 130 -5.71 1.97 -3.85
CA VAL A 130 -6.55 0.87 -4.32
C VAL A 130 -6.22 -0.40 -3.55
N GLU A 131 -7.20 -0.96 -2.86
CA GLU A 131 -7.08 -2.27 -2.21
C GLU A 131 -7.31 -3.39 -3.22
N VAL A 132 -6.48 -4.43 -3.19
CA VAL A 132 -6.61 -5.59 -4.08
C VAL A 132 -6.49 -6.90 -3.31
N HIS A 133 -7.39 -7.85 -3.60
CA HIS A 133 -7.38 -9.21 -3.06
C HIS A 133 -7.49 -10.22 -4.19
N LEU A 134 -6.60 -11.22 -4.18
CA LEU A 134 -6.61 -12.30 -5.19
C LEU A 134 -7.92 -13.12 -5.12
N SER A 135 -8.33 -13.51 -3.91
CA SER A 135 -9.57 -14.26 -3.67
C SER A 135 -10.78 -13.36 -3.48
N GLN A 136 -11.98 -13.90 -3.66
CA GLN A 136 -13.24 -13.23 -3.33
C GLN A 136 -13.44 -13.23 -1.81
N THR A 137 -12.87 -12.23 -1.14
CA THR A 137 -12.72 -12.17 0.31
C THR A 137 -14.07 -12.17 1.06
N PRO A 138 -15.12 -11.44 0.62
CA PRO A 138 -16.47 -11.50 1.18
C PRO A 138 -17.20 -12.86 1.09
N ALA A 139 -16.81 -13.73 0.14
CA ALA A 139 -17.44 -15.05 -0.02
C ALA A 139 -16.86 -16.10 0.96
N ARG A 140 -15.90 -15.71 1.80
CA ARG A 140 -15.19 -16.62 2.70
C ARG A 140 -15.76 -16.61 4.13
N GLU A 141 -14.94 -17.03 5.10
CA GLU A 141 -15.27 -17.10 6.52
C GLU A 141 -15.69 -15.72 7.05
N ALA A 142 -16.53 -15.69 8.10
CA ALA A 142 -17.11 -14.44 8.62
C ALA A 142 -16.06 -13.37 8.96
N PHE A 143 -14.93 -13.76 9.54
CA PHE A 143 -13.84 -12.85 9.89
C PHE A 143 -13.14 -12.22 8.68
N ARG A 144 -13.32 -12.78 7.47
CA ARG A 144 -12.76 -12.23 6.23
C ARG A 144 -13.72 -11.32 5.48
N ARG A 145 -14.98 -11.22 5.89
CA ARG A 145 -15.98 -10.45 5.13
C ARG A 145 -15.77 -8.95 5.19
N THR A 146 -15.19 -8.49 6.29
CA THR A 146 -14.93 -7.07 6.52
C THR A 146 -13.45 -6.79 6.38
N SER A 147 -13.11 -5.79 5.59
CA SER A 147 -11.78 -5.19 5.61
C SER A 147 -11.87 -3.86 6.34
N VAL A 148 -11.03 -3.67 7.36
CA VAL A 148 -10.87 -2.40 8.07
C VAL A 148 -10.12 -1.37 7.22
N VAL A 149 -9.46 -1.80 6.15
CA VAL A 149 -8.73 -0.96 5.20
C VAL A 149 -9.64 -0.40 4.11
N SER A 150 -10.67 -1.13 3.67
CA SER A 150 -11.58 -0.68 2.59
C SER A 150 -12.16 0.73 2.80
N PRO A 151 -12.53 1.18 4.02
CA PRO A 151 -13.08 2.52 4.23
C PRO A 151 -12.10 3.68 3.98
N VAL A 152 -10.78 3.42 3.93
CA VAL A 152 -9.76 4.47 3.76
C VAL A 152 -9.06 4.42 2.40
N VAL A 153 -9.51 3.55 1.49
CA VAL A 153 -9.02 3.48 0.10
C VAL A 153 -10.08 4.01 -0.87
N ASP A 154 -9.66 4.39 -2.07
CA ASP A 154 -10.54 4.96 -3.10
C ASP A 154 -11.29 3.88 -3.90
N ALA A 155 -10.75 2.66 -3.96
CA ALA A 155 -11.38 1.52 -4.62
C ALA A 155 -10.88 0.19 -4.03
N THR A 156 -11.73 -0.85 -4.12
CA THR A 156 -11.38 -2.23 -3.73
C THR A 156 -11.67 -3.19 -4.87
N ILE A 157 -10.72 -4.05 -5.21
CA ILE A 157 -10.84 -5.10 -6.23
C ILE A 157 -10.60 -6.46 -5.57
N THR A 158 -11.54 -7.39 -5.68
CA THR A 158 -11.44 -8.69 -5.02
C THR A 158 -11.93 -9.82 -5.93
N GLY A 159 -11.30 -11.00 -5.84
CA GLY A 159 -11.75 -12.21 -6.53
C GLY A 159 -11.35 -12.34 -8.00
N VAL A 160 -10.49 -11.45 -8.50
CA VAL A 160 -10.03 -11.44 -9.90
C VAL A 160 -8.66 -12.12 -10.08
N GLY A 161 -8.17 -12.80 -9.04
CA GLY A 161 -6.86 -13.45 -9.05
C GLY A 161 -5.72 -12.47 -9.38
N ALA A 162 -4.69 -12.97 -10.05
CA ALA A 162 -3.52 -12.16 -10.43
C ALA A 162 -3.89 -10.96 -11.34
N TYR A 163 -4.94 -11.10 -12.15
CA TYR A 163 -5.40 -10.02 -13.03
C TYR A 163 -5.94 -8.81 -12.24
N GLY A 164 -6.37 -9.01 -10.99
CA GLY A 164 -6.78 -7.93 -10.09
C GLY A 164 -5.70 -6.86 -9.88
N TYR A 165 -4.42 -7.23 -9.89
CA TYR A 165 -3.32 -6.25 -9.75
C TYR A 165 -3.20 -5.34 -10.97
N ARG A 166 -3.46 -5.87 -12.18
CA ARG A 166 -3.49 -5.07 -13.41
C ARG A 166 -4.64 -4.06 -13.38
N LEU A 167 -5.81 -4.52 -12.95
CA LEU A 167 -6.98 -3.65 -12.76
C LEU A 167 -6.71 -2.58 -11.69
N ALA A 168 -6.05 -2.94 -10.59
CA ALA A 168 -5.72 -2.00 -9.52
C ALA A 168 -4.73 -0.92 -9.98
N VAL A 169 -3.70 -1.28 -10.75
CA VAL A 169 -2.78 -0.30 -11.35
C VAL A 169 -3.52 0.63 -12.30
N ARG A 170 -4.37 0.10 -13.19
CA ARG A 170 -5.18 0.93 -14.09
C ARG A 170 -6.11 1.88 -13.34
N ALA A 171 -6.77 1.39 -12.30
CA ALA A 171 -7.66 2.19 -11.46
C ALA A 171 -6.87 3.31 -10.75
N ALA A 172 -5.70 3.00 -10.19
CA ALA A 172 -4.82 3.98 -9.55
C ALA A 172 -4.39 5.09 -10.51
N LEU A 173 -3.99 4.73 -11.74
CA LEU A 173 -3.64 5.69 -12.79
C LEU A 173 -4.82 6.58 -13.19
N HIS A 174 -5.99 5.99 -13.36
CA HIS A 174 -7.20 6.72 -13.70
C HIS A 174 -7.55 7.75 -12.61
N LEU A 175 -7.57 7.33 -11.34
CA LEU A 175 -7.82 8.20 -10.20
C LEU A 175 -6.78 9.33 -10.07
N LEU A 176 -5.51 9.03 -10.38
CA LEU A 176 -4.43 10.01 -10.38
C LEU A 176 -4.62 11.08 -11.47
N ALA A 177 -5.02 10.68 -12.67
CA ALA A 177 -5.31 11.58 -13.78
C ALA A 177 -6.51 12.49 -13.45
N ASP A 178 -7.59 11.93 -12.89
CA ASP A 178 -8.80 12.67 -12.54
C ASP A 178 -8.54 13.74 -11.46
N ARG A 179 -7.72 13.41 -10.44
CA ARG A 179 -7.30 14.38 -9.41
C ARG A 179 -6.43 15.49 -10.00
N SER A 180 -5.58 15.17 -10.96
CA SER A 180 -4.73 16.15 -11.66
C SER A 180 -5.55 17.11 -12.52
N ALA A 181 -6.55 16.59 -13.23
CA ALA A 181 -7.48 17.38 -14.04
C ALA A 181 -8.34 18.32 -13.17
N THR A 182 -8.82 17.82 -12.03
CA THR A 182 -9.61 18.63 -11.07
C THR A 182 -8.80 19.79 -10.52
N ARG A 183 -7.51 19.57 -10.18
CA ARG A 183 -6.61 20.63 -9.68
C ARG A 183 -6.25 21.68 -10.74
N ALA A 184 -6.24 21.30 -12.02
CA ALA A 184 -5.88 22.20 -13.12
C ALA A 184 -7.04 23.10 -13.60
N ARG A 185 -8.28 22.81 -13.19
CA ARG A 185 -9.45 23.58 -13.62
C ARG A 185 -9.53 24.91 -12.86
N PRO A 186 -9.62 26.07 -13.56
CA PRO A 186 -9.79 27.36 -12.89
C PRO A 186 -11.10 27.40 -12.10
N ALA A 187 -11.09 28.09 -10.96
CA ALA A 187 -12.27 28.27 -10.13
C ALA A 187 -13.42 28.89 -10.96
N PRO A 188 -14.68 28.49 -10.74
CA PRO A 188 -15.81 29.13 -11.41
C PRO A 188 -15.83 30.62 -11.06
N GLU A 189 -15.92 31.46 -12.09
CA GLU A 189 -16.01 32.91 -11.91
C GLU A 189 -17.23 33.22 -11.04
N THR A 190 -17.00 33.87 -9.89
CA THR A 190 -18.08 34.38 -9.05
C THR A 190 -18.93 35.30 -9.91
N PRO A 191 -20.25 35.09 -10.04
CA PRO A 191 -21.08 36.00 -10.81
C PRO A 191 -21.01 37.37 -10.13
N THR A 192 -20.37 38.32 -10.79
CA THR A 192 -20.31 39.71 -10.37
C THR A 192 -21.75 40.18 -10.27
N SER A 193 -22.24 40.39 -9.04
CA SER A 193 -23.57 40.96 -8.82
C SER A 193 -23.61 42.30 -9.54
N ARG A 194 -24.36 42.38 -10.64
CA ARG A 194 -24.69 43.67 -11.27
C ARG A 194 -25.28 44.55 -10.18
N ALA A 195 -24.63 45.69 -9.95
CA ALA A 195 -25.15 46.75 -9.10
C ALA A 195 -26.59 47.04 -9.54
N ALA A 196 -27.50 47.05 -8.56
CA ALA A 196 -28.84 47.54 -8.77
C ALA A 196 -28.74 49.01 -9.19
N ASP A 197 -29.27 49.32 -10.37
CA ASP A 197 -29.52 50.69 -10.80
C ASP A 197 -30.50 51.35 -9.82
N PRO A 198 -30.28 52.61 -9.41
CA PRO A 198 -31.26 53.33 -8.62
C PRO A 198 -32.38 53.82 -9.56
N GLU A 199 -33.57 53.23 -9.43
CA GLU A 199 -34.77 53.78 -10.06
C GLU A 199 -35.22 55.09 -9.36
N VAL A 200 -35.72 55.98 -10.22
CA VAL A 200 -36.18 57.37 -10.02
C VAL A 200 -37.46 57.46 -9.20
#